data_AF-A0AA96ZXL1-F1
#
_entry.id   AF-A0AA96ZXL1-F1
#
_cell.length_a   1.000
_cell.length_b   1.000
_cell.length_c   1.000
_cell.angle_alpha   90.00
_cell.angle_beta   90.00
_cell.angle_gamma   90.00
#
_symmetry.space_group_name_H-M   'P 1'
#
loop_
_entity.id
_entity.type
_entity.pdbx_description
1 polymer ?
#
loop_
_entity_poly.entity_id
_entity_poly.type
_entity_poly.pdbx_seq_one_letter_code
_entity_poly.pdbx_strand_id
1 'polypeptide(L)'
;MNDFAKTEKTMSAEKLKKTEKIPKAEKFTEYESNSANIVAERLELLQEYSTFLIPYNDRKNLSSAEKVCIGNYQDVHFWNNQKNDWSFPIPESWKKKTWCYAINSCCRDFSFYDSMTKEEKELIDFHFQNLDSAIQKSKADRDYWLYRGVNNIDWIKNPCAGTIYLDEAYGSFSLDFQKALSYTTSKEPILFRLNLKKKMEALYVDQAEAEILRSRRIWYKIKSITKETLEDRKHINTKIDVYTIEELRK
;
A
#
# COMPACT_ATOMS: atom_id res chain seq x y z
N MET A 1 48.02 65.14 18.43
CA MET A 1 49.43 64.98 18.04
C MET A 1 50.11 64.09 19.07
N ASN A 2 51.00 63.22 18.59
CA ASN A 2 51.71 62.10 19.24
C ASN A 2 51.03 60.73 19.15
N ASP A 3 51.23 60.19 17.95
CA ASP A 3 51.41 58.78 17.62
C ASP A 3 52.61 58.12 18.35
N PHE A 4 52.71 56.80 18.13
CA PHE A 4 53.90 55.93 18.19
C PHE A 4 54.22 55.31 19.57
N ALA A 5 54.48 54.01 19.74
CA ALA A 5 54.70 52.91 18.80
C ALA A 5 54.86 51.56 19.54
N LYS A 6 55.01 50.49 18.73
CA LYS A 6 55.80 49.24 18.93
C LYS A 6 55.02 47.98 19.36
N THR A 7 54.68 47.09 18.40
CA THR A 7 55.41 45.86 17.91
C THR A 7 55.25 44.67 18.86
N GLU A 8 55.03 43.40 18.47
CA GLU A 8 55.33 42.55 17.29
C GLU A 8 54.47 41.24 17.42
N LYS A 9 53.88 40.66 16.35
CA LYS A 9 54.26 39.39 15.67
C LYS A 9 55.00 38.34 16.57
N THR A 10 54.73 37.03 16.60
CA THR A 10 54.21 36.05 15.63
C THR A 10 53.90 34.71 16.33
N MET A 11 53.16 33.84 15.61
CA MET A 11 52.72 32.46 15.87
C MET A 11 53.74 31.46 16.48
N SER A 12 53.29 30.48 17.29
CA SER A 12 52.94 29.11 16.81
C SER A 12 52.59 28.12 17.94
N ALA A 13 51.60 27.26 17.64
CA ALA A 13 51.30 25.88 18.07
C ALA A 13 51.72 25.36 19.46
N GLU A 14 50.75 24.93 20.28
CA GLU A 14 50.29 23.52 20.34
C GLU A 14 49.25 23.29 21.46
N LYS A 15 48.22 22.47 21.15
CA LYS A 15 47.45 21.57 22.05
C LYS A 15 46.54 22.25 23.10
N LEU A 16 45.31 21.81 23.41
CA LEU A 16 44.61 20.55 23.18
C LEU A 16 43.10 20.76 23.45
N LYS A 17 42.28 20.19 22.58
CA LYS A 17 40.82 19.89 22.66
C LYS A 17 40.07 20.19 23.98
N LYS A 18 38.96 20.93 23.87
CA LYS A 18 37.61 20.54 24.37
C LYS A 18 36.57 21.52 23.84
N THR A 19 36.01 21.22 22.67
CA THR A 19 34.74 21.79 22.24
C THR A 19 33.65 21.14 23.08
N GLU A 20 32.98 21.94 23.91
CA GLU A 20 31.77 21.55 24.60
C GLU A 20 30.73 21.15 23.55
N LYS A 21 30.32 19.89 23.61
CA LYS A 21 29.27 19.33 22.79
C LYS A 21 27.97 20.02 23.16
N ILE A 22 27.39 20.71 22.19
CA ILE A 22 25.94 20.95 22.13
C ILE A 22 25.26 19.59 22.37
N PRO A 23 24.37 19.45 23.36
CA PRO A 23 23.67 18.20 23.59
C PRO A 23 22.95 17.76 22.32
N LYS A 24 23.29 16.56 21.86
CA LYS A 24 22.55 15.88 20.79
C LYS A 24 21.09 15.79 21.22
N ALA A 25 20.17 16.10 20.30
CA ALA A 25 18.76 15.81 20.45
C ALA A 25 18.59 14.30 20.68
N GLU A 26 18.45 13.90 21.93
CA GLU A 26 18.16 12.54 22.33
C GLU A 26 16.65 12.31 22.27
N LYS A 27 16.29 11.39 21.39
CA LYS A 27 15.14 10.49 21.41
C LYS A 27 13.76 11.14 21.62
N PHE A 28 13.07 11.31 20.50
CA PHE A 28 11.60 11.21 20.44
C PHE A 28 11.18 9.91 21.13
N THR A 29 10.63 10.02 22.33
CA THR A 29 10.04 8.91 23.07
C THR A 29 8.72 8.51 22.44
N GLU A 30 8.64 7.22 22.12
CA GLU A 30 7.46 6.40 21.89
C GLU A 30 6.24 6.88 22.70
N TYR A 31 5.15 7.28 22.03
CA TYR A 31 3.74 6.96 22.38
C TYR A 31 2.67 7.81 21.64
N GLU A 32 3.04 8.78 20.79
CA GLU A 32 2.06 9.71 20.17
C GLU A 32 1.81 9.55 18.65
N SER A 33 2.12 8.41 18.02
CA SER A 33 1.76 8.14 16.60
C SER A 33 0.88 6.89 16.44
N ASN A 34 -0.34 6.95 16.95
CA ASN A 34 -1.26 5.81 17.07
C ASN A 34 -1.92 5.34 15.75
N SER A 35 -1.22 5.53 14.62
CA SER A 35 -1.57 5.04 13.30
C SER A 35 -0.33 5.29 12.43
N ALA A 36 0.72 4.50 12.61
CA ALA A 36 2.00 4.75 11.93
C ALA A 36 2.13 3.79 10.75
N ASN A 37 2.41 4.39 9.60
CA ASN A 37 3.04 3.78 8.43
C ASN A 37 4.02 2.66 8.83
N ILE A 38 3.86 1.45 8.29
CA ILE A 38 4.67 0.29 8.68
C ILE A 38 5.76 0.08 7.64
N VAL A 39 7.01 0.30 8.05
CA VAL A 39 8.21 -0.03 7.27
C VAL A 39 8.52 -1.52 7.41
N ALA A 40 9.18 -2.13 6.43
CA ALA A 40 9.55 -3.55 6.41
C ALA A 40 10.18 -4.08 7.73
N GLU A 41 11.13 -3.36 8.33
CA GLU A 41 11.77 -3.77 9.60
C GLU A 41 10.77 -3.83 10.77
N ARG A 42 9.82 -2.90 10.80
CA ARG A 42 8.73 -2.91 11.80
C ARG A 42 7.71 -3.98 11.50
N LEU A 43 7.48 -4.30 10.23
CA LEU A 43 6.53 -5.34 9.82
C LEU A 43 6.95 -6.70 10.38
N GLU A 44 8.23 -7.07 10.25
CA GLU A 44 8.78 -8.32 10.80
C GLU A 44 8.54 -8.42 12.32
N LEU A 45 8.90 -7.38 13.06
CA LEU A 45 8.65 -7.34 14.50
C LEU A 45 7.15 -7.45 14.83
N LEU A 46 6.28 -6.76 14.08
CA LEU A 46 4.85 -6.77 14.35
C LEU A 46 4.18 -8.11 14.03
N GLN A 47 4.71 -8.87 13.07
CA GLN A 47 4.22 -10.22 12.74
C GLN A 47 4.37 -11.19 13.92
N GLU A 48 5.43 -11.07 14.71
CA GLU A 48 5.64 -11.90 15.90
C GLU A 48 4.51 -11.75 16.93
N TYR A 49 3.86 -10.58 16.97
CA TYR A 49 2.84 -10.24 17.98
C TYR A 49 1.43 -10.07 17.41
N SER A 50 1.22 -10.24 16.11
CA SER A 50 -0.05 -9.98 15.43
C SER A 50 -0.51 -11.17 14.61
N THR A 51 -1.61 -11.81 15.04
CA THR A 51 -2.24 -12.88 14.26
C THR A 51 -2.80 -12.40 12.93
N PHE A 52 -3.09 -11.10 12.82
CA PHE A 52 -3.61 -10.47 11.60
C PHE A 52 -2.54 -10.38 10.52
N LEU A 53 -1.31 -10.03 10.91
CA LEU A 53 -0.18 -9.86 9.99
C LEU A 53 0.55 -11.18 9.65
N ILE A 54 0.00 -12.33 10.02
CA ILE A 54 0.53 -13.62 9.57
C ILE A 54 0.27 -13.76 8.05
N PRO A 55 1.31 -13.97 7.21
CA PRO A 55 1.14 -14.19 5.77
C PRO A 55 0.12 -15.28 5.47
N TYR A 56 -0.64 -15.12 4.38
CA TYR A 56 -1.79 -16.00 4.11
C TYR A 56 -1.43 -17.50 4.07
N ASN A 57 -0.22 -17.83 3.60
CA ASN A 57 0.22 -19.21 3.48
C ASN A 57 0.35 -19.91 4.84
N ASP A 58 0.68 -19.15 5.89
CA ASP A 58 0.90 -19.67 7.25
C ASP A 58 -0.38 -19.62 8.11
N ARG A 59 -1.45 -19.00 7.60
CA ARG A 59 -2.74 -18.92 8.29
C ARG A 59 -3.39 -20.30 8.40
N LYS A 60 -3.62 -20.75 9.63
CA LYS A 60 -4.30 -22.04 9.92
C LYS A 60 -5.82 -22.00 9.72
N ASN A 61 -6.41 -20.81 9.76
CA ASN A 61 -7.85 -20.62 9.61
C ASN A 61 -8.30 -20.51 8.14
N LEU A 62 -7.35 -20.53 7.19
CA LEU A 62 -7.62 -20.55 5.75
C LEU A 62 -7.53 -21.98 5.22
N SER A 63 -8.51 -22.36 4.41
CA SER A 63 -8.53 -23.62 3.68
C SER A 63 -7.50 -23.64 2.55
N SER A 64 -7.20 -24.83 2.03
CA SER A 64 -6.28 -24.98 0.89
C SER A 64 -6.79 -24.24 -0.35
N ALA A 65 -8.10 -24.26 -0.61
CA ALA A 65 -8.72 -23.55 -1.74
C ALA A 65 -8.54 -22.03 -1.61
N GLU A 66 -8.77 -21.47 -0.42
CA GLU A 66 -8.55 -20.05 -0.14
C GLU A 66 -7.09 -19.66 -0.40
N LYS A 67 -6.13 -20.44 0.11
CA LYS A 67 -4.71 -20.17 -0.12
C LYS A 67 -4.33 -20.21 -1.60
N VAL A 68 -4.85 -21.18 -2.36
CA VAL A 68 -4.62 -21.26 -3.81
C VAL A 68 -5.19 -20.04 -4.53
N CYS A 69 -6.41 -19.62 -4.21
CA CYS A 69 -7.02 -18.44 -4.84
C CYS A 69 -6.28 -17.15 -4.51
N ILE A 70 -5.79 -16.98 -3.27
CA ILE A 70 -4.95 -15.85 -2.88
C ILE A 70 -3.63 -15.87 -3.67
N GLY A 71 -2.96 -17.02 -3.71
CA GLY A 71 -1.70 -17.17 -4.46
C GLY A 71 -1.84 -16.96 -5.96
N ASN A 72 -2.99 -17.29 -6.55
CA ASN A 72 -3.31 -16.96 -7.95
C ASN A 72 -3.52 -15.45 -8.13
N TYR A 73 -4.15 -14.78 -7.18
CA TYR A 73 -4.44 -13.35 -7.25
C TYR A 73 -3.17 -12.47 -7.15
N GLN A 74 -2.09 -12.95 -6.55
CA GLN A 74 -0.85 -12.20 -6.43
C GLN A 74 -0.08 -12.09 -7.76
N ASP A 75 0.25 -10.86 -8.18
CA ASP A 75 1.02 -10.61 -9.41
C ASP A 75 2.49 -11.06 -9.32
N VAL A 76 3.07 -11.15 -8.11
CA VAL A 76 4.50 -11.46 -7.88
C VAL A 76 4.74 -12.87 -7.33
N HIS A 77 3.67 -13.67 -7.14
CA HIS A 77 3.82 -15.00 -6.56
C HIS A 77 4.45 -15.99 -7.53
N PHE A 78 5.27 -16.93 -7.03
CA PHE A 78 5.95 -17.93 -7.86
C PHE A 78 5.00 -18.93 -8.54
N TRP A 79 3.74 -19.01 -8.07
CA TRP A 79 2.67 -19.75 -8.75
C TRP A 79 1.89 -18.89 -9.76
N ASN A 80 2.25 -17.62 -9.93
CA ASN A 80 1.82 -16.80 -11.07
C ASN A 80 2.55 -17.26 -12.33
N ASN A 81 2.34 -18.53 -12.67
CA ASN A 81 2.45 -19.01 -14.03
C ASN A 81 1.48 -18.14 -14.81
N GLN A 82 1.99 -17.18 -15.59
CA GLN A 82 1.22 -16.43 -16.57
C GLN A 82 0.49 -17.46 -17.43
N LYS A 83 -0.78 -17.74 -17.10
CA LYS A 83 -1.47 -18.92 -17.62
C LYS A 83 -1.81 -18.64 -19.07
N ASN A 84 -1.17 -19.39 -19.97
CA ASN A 84 -1.46 -19.42 -21.39
C ASN A 84 -2.74 -20.23 -21.72
N ASP A 85 -3.59 -20.52 -20.72
CA ASP A 85 -4.69 -21.48 -20.79
C ASP A 85 -6.09 -20.84 -20.85
N TRP A 86 -6.21 -19.52 -21.02
CA TRP A 86 -7.51 -18.89 -21.23
C TRP A 86 -8.02 -19.19 -22.64
N SER A 87 -9.28 -19.63 -22.74
CA SER A 87 -9.86 -20.07 -24.02
C SER A 87 -10.28 -18.91 -24.93
N PHE A 88 -10.29 -17.67 -24.41
CA PHE A 88 -10.63 -16.46 -25.16
C PHE A 88 -9.39 -15.66 -25.62
N PRO A 89 -9.51 -14.88 -26.70
CA PRO A 89 -8.48 -13.93 -27.10
C PRO A 89 -8.28 -12.86 -26.02
N ILE A 90 -7.15 -12.92 -25.31
CA ILE A 90 -6.82 -11.94 -24.29
C ILE A 90 -6.43 -10.62 -24.98
N PRO A 91 -7.06 -9.47 -24.65
CA PRO A 91 -6.75 -8.19 -25.27
C PRO A 91 -5.26 -7.82 -25.10
N GLU A 92 -4.62 -7.29 -26.15
CA GLU A 92 -3.19 -6.90 -26.12
C GLU A 92 -2.87 -5.86 -25.03
N SER A 93 -3.87 -5.08 -24.62
CA SER A 93 -3.76 -4.09 -23.55
C SER A 93 -3.59 -4.69 -22.15
N TRP A 94 -3.78 -6.01 -21.98
CA TRP A 94 -3.57 -6.70 -20.71
C TRP A 94 -2.06 -6.92 -20.48
N LYS A 95 -1.46 -6.13 -19.58
CA LYS A 95 -0.11 -6.44 -19.08
C LYS A 95 -0.14 -7.80 -18.36
N LYS A 96 0.59 -8.78 -18.89
CA LYS A 96 0.96 -10.07 -18.25
C LYS A 96 -0.15 -11.13 -18.05
N LYS A 97 -1.38 -10.92 -18.51
CA LYS A 97 -2.42 -11.97 -18.57
C LYS A 97 -2.66 -12.70 -17.22
N THR A 98 -2.70 -11.97 -16.11
CA THR A 98 -2.74 -12.54 -14.74
C THR A 98 -4.16 -12.76 -14.23
N TRP A 99 -4.33 -13.67 -13.25
CA TRP A 99 -5.62 -13.88 -12.56
C TRP A 99 -6.11 -12.61 -11.87
N CYS A 100 -5.20 -11.82 -11.25
CA CYS A 100 -5.52 -10.52 -10.67
C CYS A 100 -6.28 -9.63 -11.64
N TYR A 101 -5.78 -9.55 -12.89
CA TYR A 101 -6.39 -8.75 -13.92
C TYR A 101 -7.78 -9.30 -14.30
N ALA A 102 -7.89 -10.60 -14.58
CA ALA A 102 -9.17 -11.21 -14.96
C ALA A 102 -10.25 -11.05 -13.88
N ILE A 103 -9.90 -11.39 -12.63
CA ILE A 103 -10.78 -11.27 -11.45
C ILE A 103 -11.24 -9.82 -11.28
N ASN A 104 -10.33 -8.86 -11.34
CA ASN A 104 -10.67 -7.45 -11.16
C ASN A 104 -11.43 -6.85 -12.35
N SER A 105 -11.20 -7.32 -13.57
CA SER A 105 -12.00 -6.93 -14.75
C SER A 105 -13.43 -7.45 -14.64
N CYS A 106 -13.63 -8.71 -14.26
CA CYS A 106 -14.97 -9.26 -14.00
C CYS A 106 -15.71 -8.51 -12.88
N CYS A 107 -14.99 -7.92 -11.93
CA CYS A 107 -15.59 -7.06 -10.92
C CYS A 107 -16.05 -5.70 -11.48
N ARG A 108 -15.27 -5.09 -12.38
CA ARG A 108 -15.46 -3.71 -12.88
C ARG A 108 -16.31 -3.61 -14.15
N ASP A 109 -16.42 -4.70 -14.89
CA ASP A 109 -17.10 -4.73 -16.17
C ASP A 109 -17.90 -6.03 -16.28
N PHE A 110 -19.21 -5.91 -16.07
CA PHE A 110 -20.11 -7.05 -16.17
C PHE A 110 -20.21 -7.59 -17.60
N SER A 111 -20.00 -6.74 -18.61
CA SER A 111 -19.99 -7.20 -20.01
C SER A 111 -18.78 -8.08 -20.30
N PHE A 112 -17.64 -7.81 -19.65
CA PHE A 112 -16.47 -8.67 -19.69
C PHE A 112 -16.77 -10.05 -19.08
N TYR A 113 -17.39 -10.09 -17.90
CA TYR A 113 -17.83 -11.34 -17.28
C TYR A 113 -18.80 -12.10 -18.20
N ASP A 114 -19.79 -11.42 -18.79
CA ASP A 114 -20.78 -12.05 -19.66
C ASP A 114 -20.19 -12.68 -20.92
N SER A 115 -19.10 -12.11 -21.44
CA SER A 115 -18.38 -12.62 -22.61
C SER A 115 -17.64 -13.95 -22.38
N MET A 116 -17.42 -14.34 -21.13
CA MET A 116 -16.73 -15.58 -20.77
C MET A 116 -17.58 -16.83 -21.02
N THR A 117 -16.90 -17.96 -21.25
CA THR A 117 -17.52 -19.29 -21.28
C THR A 117 -18.07 -19.69 -19.91
N LYS A 118 -18.91 -20.74 -19.87
CA LYS A 118 -19.50 -21.22 -18.60
C LYS A 118 -18.41 -21.71 -17.64
N GLU A 119 -17.44 -22.44 -18.17
CA GLU A 119 -16.32 -23.00 -17.42
C GLU A 119 -15.44 -21.88 -16.83
N GLU A 120 -15.20 -20.81 -17.58
CA GLU A 120 -14.45 -19.65 -17.10
C GLU A 120 -15.20 -18.88 -16.01
N LYS A 121 -16.52 -18.72 -16.16
CA LYS A 121 -17.38 -18.13 -15.12
C LYS A 121 -17.32 -18.94 -13.83
N GLU A 122 -17.44 -20.25 -13.91
CA GLU A 122 -17.32 -21.15 -12.75
C GLU A 122 -15.95 -21.01 -12.06
N LEU A 123 -14.87 -20.87 -12.83
CA LEU A 123 -13.53 -20.62 -12.28
C LEU A 123 -13.40 -19.25 -11.60
N ILE A 124 -13.94 -18.19 -12.20
CA ILE A 124 -13.92 -16.84 -11.62
C ILE A 124 -14.79 -16.78 -10.35
N ASP A 125 -15.98 -17.36 -10.37
CA ASP A 125 -16.87 -17.44 -9.21
C ASP A 125 -16.23 -18.22 -8.08
N PHE A 126 -15.53 -19.32 -8.38
CA PHE A 126 -14.74 -20.04 -7.39
C PHE A 126 -13.67 -19.15 -6.73
N HIS A 127 -12.98 -18.31 -7.50
CA HIS A 127 -12.02 -17.35 -6.94
C HIS A 127 -12.72 -16.27 -6.11
N PHE A 128 -13.84 -15.72 -6.57
CA PHE A 128 -14.61 -14.75 -5.81
C PHE A 128 -15.04 -15.30 -4.45
N GLN A 129 -15.64 -16.48 -4.41
CA GLN A 129 -16.11 -17.10 -3.18
C GLN A 129 -14.97 -17.32 -2.17
N ASN A 130 -13.83 -17.82 -2.64
CA ASN A 130 -12.69 -18.12 -1.77
C ASN A 130 -11.95 -16.86 -1.31
N LEU A 131 -11.77 -15.84 -2.17
CA LEU A 131 -11.18 -14.56 -1.77
C LEU A 131 -12.08 -13.80 -0.78
N ASP A 132 -13.38 -13.71 -1.07
CA ASP A 132 -14.36 -13.08 -0.18
C ASP A 132 -14.38 -13.79 1.19
N SER A 133 -14.39 -15.13 1.21
CA SER A 133 -14.33 -15.93 2.45
C SER A 133 -13.03 -15.69 3.23
N ALA A 134 -11.87 -15.66 2.56
CA ALA A 134 -10.59 -15.44 3.22
C ALA A 134 -10.49 -14.04 3.87
N ILE A 135 -11.04 -13.01 3.19
CA ILE A 135 -11.11 -11.65 3.70
C ILE A 135 -12.07 -11.59 4.91
N GLN A 136 -13.25 -12.20 4.84
CA GLN A 136 -14.21 -12.21 5.97
C GLN A 136 -13.65 -12.88 7.24
N LYS A 137 -12.85 -13.94 7.07
CA LYS A 137 -12.15 -14.63 8.17
C LYS A 137 -10.98 -13.83 8.76
N SER A 138 -10.61 -12.72 8.13
CA SER A 138 -9.44 -11.92 8.48
C SER A 138 -9.86 -10.54 8.91
N LYS A 139 -9.55 -10.16 10.15
CA LYS A 139 -9.96 -8.88 10.72
C LYS A 139 -8.76 -8.18 11.33
N ALA A 140 -8.66 -6.87 11.08
CA ALA A 140 -7.62 -6.04 11.67
C ALA A 140 -7.67 -6.14 13.20
N ASP A 141 -6.54 -6.41 13.84
CA ASP A 141 -6.40 -6.51 15.29
C ASP A 141 -6.26 -5.14 15.98
N ARG A 142 -5.92 -4.11 15.20
CA ARG A 142 -5.81 -2.69 15.57
C ARG A 142 -6.10 -1.79 14.35
N ASP A 143 -5.92 -0.50 14.55
CA ASP A 143 -6.02 0.49 13.47
C ASP A 143 -4.73 0.54 12.66
N TYR A 144 -4.85 0.62 11.33
CA TYR A 144 -3.74 0.69 10.39
C TYR A 144 -4.00 1.77 9.34
N TRP A 145 -2.96 2.48 8.92
CA TRP A 145 -3.03 3.18 7.63
C TRP A 145 -2.67 2.24 6.51
N LEU A 146 -3.54 2.22 5.50
CA LEU A 146 -3.34 1.51 4.25
C LEU A 146 -3.11 2.52 3.13
N TYR A 147 -2.26 2.17 2.18
CA TYR A 147 -1.84 3.04 1.09
C TYR A 147 -2.01 2.34 -0.25
N ARG A 148 -2.55 3.02 -1.25
CA ARG A 148 -2.65 2.49 -2.62
C ARG A 148 -2.21 3.54 -3.61
N GLY A 149 -1.15 3.24 -4.35
CA GLY A 149 -0.72 4.06 -5.47
C GLY A 149 -1.66 3.89 -6.66
N VAL A 150 -2.06 4.99 -7.28
CA VAL A 150 -2.88 5.01 -8.49
C VAL A 150 -2.28 5.97 -9.51
N ASN A 151 -2.32 5.58 -10.79
CA ASN A 151 -1.73 6.37 -11.88
C ASN A 151 -2.65 7.51 -12.34
N ASN A 152 -3.97 7.33 -12.25
CA ASN A 152 -4.99 8.34 -12.53
C ASN A 152 -6.27 8.01 -11.75
N ILE A 153 -7.19 8.97 -11.73
CA ILE A 153 -8.48 8.89 -11.05
C ILE A 153 -9.64 9.30 -11.95
N ASP A 154 -9.48 9.18 -13.27
CA ASP A 154 -10.49 9.63 -14.25
C ASP A 154 -11.82 8.87 -14.12
N TRP A 155 -11.76 7.69 -13.50
CA TRP A 155 -12.91 6.86 -13.15
C TRP A 155 -13.70 7.40 -11.94
N ILE A 156 -13.18 8.37 -11.19
CA ILE A 156 -13.90 9.10 -10.13
C ILE A 156 -14.45 10.39 -10.73
N LYS A 157 -15.77 10.48 -10.87
CA LYS A 157 -16.43 11.69 -11.35
C LYS A 157 -16.26 12.83 -10.35
N ASN A 158 -15.60 13.92 -10.78
CA ASN A 158 -15.34 15.14 -9.99
C ASN A 158 -14.67 14.83 -8.65
N PRO A 159 -13.37 14.49 -8.63
CA PRO A 159 -12.68 14.09 -7.41
C PRO A 159 -12.44 15.31 -6.51
N CYS A 160 -13.26 15.46 -5.46
CA CYS A 160 -13.09 16.47 -4.42
C CYS A 160 -13.44 15.91 -3.03
N ALA A 161 -13.15 16.66 -1.98
CA ALA A 161 -13.57 16.28 -0.63
C ALA A 161 -15.10 16.19 -0.56
N GLY A 162 -15.60 15.07 -0.06
CA GLY A 162 -17.03 14.74 -0.04
C GLY A 162 -17.47 13.80 -1.15
N THR A 163 -16.71 13.66 -2.24
CA THR A 163 -17.05 12.74 -3.34
C THR A 163 -17.11 11.30 -2.86
N ILE A 164 -18.19 10.62 -3.25
CA ILE A 164 -18.44 9.21 -2.96
C ILE A 164 -18.27 8.43 -4.26
N TYR A 165 -17.56 7.31 -4.20
CA TYR A 165 -17.38 6.42 -5.34
C TYR A 165 -17.44 4.96 -4.89
N LEU A 166 -17.73 4.07 -5.83
CA LEU A 166 -17.70 2.62 -5.64
C LEU A 166 -16.39 2.09 -6.22
N ASP A 167 -15.61 1.37 -5.41
CA ASP A 167 -14.56 0.51 -5.96
C ASP A 167 -15.17 -0.88 -6.17
N GLU A 168 -15.39 -1.24 -7.43
CA GLU A 168 -16.08 -2.48 -7.78
C GLU A 168 -15.20 -3.71 -7.56
N ALA A 169 -13.87 -3.56 -7.67
CA ALA A 169 -12.89 -4.62 -7.53
C ALA A 169 -12.37 -4.76 -6.09
N TYR A 170 -11.55 -5.78 -5.85
CA TYR A 170 -10.84 -5.90 -4.58
C TYR A 170 -9.86 -4.73 -4.41
N GLY A 171 -9.89 -4.12 -3.23
CA GLY A 171 -8.98 -3.05 -2.89
C GLY A 171 -7.64 -3.63 -2.46
N SER A 172 -6.63 -3.60 -3.34
CA SER A 172 -5.25 -3.91 -2.97
C SER A 172 -4.55 -2.65 -2.44
N PHE A 173 -4.15 -2.70 -1.18
CA PHE A 173 -3.41 -1.64 -0.49
C PHE A 173 -2.12 -2.22 0.10
N SER A 174 -1.17 -1.37 0.46
CA SER A 174 0.02 -1.71 1.23
C SER A 174 -0.03 -1.07 2.62
N LEU A 175 0.58 -1.72 3.61
CA LEU A 175 0.87 -1.11 4.92
C LEU A 175 2.05 -0.13 4.86
N ASP A 176 2.79 -0.13 3.75
CA ASP A 176 3.97 0.69 3.51
C ASP A 176 3.71 1.66 2.35
N PHE A 177 3.78 2.96 2.64
CA PHE A 177 3.54 3.99 1.63
C PHE A 177 4.55 3.95 0.46
N GLN A 178 5.82 3.62 0.74
CA GLN A 178 6.87 3.61 -0.29
C GLN A 178 6.64 2.45 -1.24
N LYS A 179 6.25 1.28 -0.71
CA LYS A 179 5.87 0.13 -1.53
C LYS A 179 4.66 0.48 -2.39
N ALA A 180 3.60 1.04 -1.81
CA ALA A 180 2.43 1.46 -2.57
C ALA A 180 2.76 2.39 -3.75
N LEU A 181 3.66 3.35 -3.56
CA LEU A 181 4.08 4.28 -4.59
C LEU A 181 4.99 3.65 -5.65
N SER A 182 5.76 2.62 -5.30
CA SER A 182 6.69 1.97 -6.23
C SER A 182 6.00 1.30 -7.43
N TYR A 183 4.70 1.05 -7.34
CA TYR A 183 3.86 0.51 -8.41
C TYR A 183 3.26 1.59 -9.33
N THR A 184 3.46 2.87 -9.00
CA THR A 184 3.01 3.99 -9.84
C THR A 184 4.11 4.39 -10.82
N THR A 185 3.71 4.72 -12.05
CA THR A 185 4.63 5.18 -13.11
C THR A 185 4.31 6.60 -13.57
N SER A 186 3.30 7.24 -12.98
CA SER A 186 2.93 8.63 -13.28
C SER A 186 3.98 9.61 -12.75
N LYS A 187 4.18 10.72 -13.48
CA LYS A 187 5.00 11.86 -13.02
C LYS A 187 4.34 12.63 -11.87
N GLU A 188 3.02 12.50 -11.75
CA GLU A 188 2.19 13.04 -10.69
C GLU A 188 1.48 11.87 -10.01
N PRO A 189 2.16 11.17 -9.08
CA PRO A 189 1.57 10.02 -8.40
C PRO A 189 0.40 10.45 -7.53
N ILE A 190 -0.65 9.64 -7.55
CA ILE A 190 -1.79 9.80 -6.65
C ILE A 190 -1.73 8.66 -5.62
N LEU A 191 -1.91 9.01 -4.35
CA LEU A 191 -1.89 8.06 -3.25
C LEU A 191 -3.23 8.07 -2.53
N PHE A 192 -3.90 6.92 -2.49
CA PHE A 192 -5.07 6.74 -1.65
C PHE A 192 -4.61 6.28 -0.27
N ARG A 193 -5.11 6.94 0.78
CA ARG A 193 -4.81 6.66 2.18
C ARG A 193 -6.09 6.30 2.91
N LEU A 194 -6.17 5.10 3.45
CA LEU A 194 -7.34 4.56 4.15
C LEU A 194 -6.99 4.19 5.60
N ASN A 195 -7.79 4.64 6.56
CA ASN A 195 -7.68 4.14 7.93
C ASN A 195 -8.48 2.83 8.06
N LEU A 196 -7.79 1.70 8.09
CA LEU A 196 -8.36 0.40 8.40
C LEU A 196 -8.53 0.28 9.91
N LYS A 197 -9.77 0.46 10.38
CA LYS A 197 -10.09 0.35 11.80
C LYS A 197 -10.03 -1.09 12.28
N LYS A 198 -9.75 -1.27 13.57
CA LYS A 198 -9.85 -2.55 14.27
C LYS A 198 -11.18 -3.25 13.96
N LYS A 199 -11.11 -4.56 13.79
CA LYS A 199 -12.21 -5.47 13.40
C LYS A 199 -12.73 -5.32 11.97
N MET A 200 -12.23 -4.38 11.17
CA MET A 200 -12.57 -4.32 9.74
C MET A 200 -11.98 -5.52 9.01
N GLU A 201 -12.74 -6.04 8.04
CA GLU A 201 -12.35 -7.18 7.23
C GLU A 201 -11.25 -6.77 6.24
N ALA A 202 -10.14 -7.49 6.30
CA ALA A 202 -8.95 -7.25 5.50
C ALA A 202 -8.08 -8.49 5.56
N LEU A 203 -7.45 -8.86 4.46
CA LEU A 203 -6.52 -9.99 4.41
C LEU A 203 -5.12 -9.47 4.20
N TYR A 204 -4.23 -9.74 5.16
CA TYR A 204 -2.79 -9.58 4.91
C TYR A 204 -2.30 -10.73 4.04
N VAL A 205 -1.72 -10.37 2.89
CA VAL A 205 -1.31 -11.31 1.86
C VAL A 205 0.15 -11.68 2.10
N ASP A 206 1.09 -10.76 1.84
CA ASP A 206 2.52 -11.04 1.94
C ASP A 206 3.36 -9.88 2.50
N GLN A 207 4.62 -10.19 2.78
CA GLN A 207 5.62 -9.22 3.25
C GLN A 207 6.30 -8.45 2.11
N ALA A 208 6.39 -9.03 0.91
CA ALA A 208 7.09 -8.45 -0.23
C ALA A 208 6.48 -7.09 -0.58
N GLU A 209 5.17 -7.04 -0.74
CA GLU A 209 4.40 -5.83 -1.05
C GLU A 209 3.77 -5.21 0.20
N ALA A 210 3.84 -5.92 1.34
CA ALA A 210 3.07 -5.60 2.55
C ALA A 210 1.57 -5.47 2.25
N GLU A 211 1.08 -6.32 1.33
CA GLU A 211 -0.24 -6.20 0.73
C GLU A 211 -1.35 -6.55 1.72
N ILE A 212 -2.38 -5.71 1.71
CA ILE A 212 -3.65 -5.86 2.39
C ILE A 212 -4.74 -5.84 1.34
N LEU A 213 -5.42 -6.97 1.18
CA LEU A 213 -6.57 -7.11 0.30
C LEU A 213 -7.86 -6.77 1.06
N ARG A 214 -8.66 -5.87 0.49
CA ARG A 214 -9.99 -5.47 0.97
C ARG A 214 -11.06 -6.05 0.06
N SER A 215 -12.24 -6.26 0.64
CA SER A 215 -13.42 -6.74 -0.08
C SER A 215 -13.73 -5.90 -1.31
N ARG A 216 -14.32 -6.53 -2.31
CA ARG A 216 -14.83 -5.87 -3.52
C ARG A 216 -16.16 -5.14 -3.28
N ARG A 217 -16.53 -4.24 -4.20
CA ARG A 217 -17.77 -3.45 -4.18
C ARG A 217 -17.94 -2.59 -2.92
N ILE A 218 -16.86 -1.94 -2.51
CA ILE A 218 -16.84 -1.06 -1.34
C ILE A 218 -17.10 0.40 -1.76
N TRP A 219 -18.01 1.04 -1.05
CA TRP A 219 -18.25 2.48 -1.19
C TRP A 219 -17.23 3.24 -0.35
N TYR A 220 -16.50 4.14 -1.00
CA TYR A 220 -15.56 5.04 -0.35
C TYR A 220 -16.03 6.48 -0.45
N LYS A 221 -15.64 7.29 0.53
CA LYS A 221 -15.78 8.74 0.52
C LYS A 221 -14.41 9.40 0.62
N ILE A 222 -14.11 10.33 -0.28
CA ILE A 222 -12.92 11.19 -0.18
C ILE A 222 -13.15 12.17 0.97
N LYS A 223 -12.31 12.12 2.00
CA LYS A 223 -12.38 13.00 3.17
C LYS A 223 -11.61 14.28 3.00
N SER A 224 -10.41 14.17 2.45
CA SER A 224 -9.53 15.29 2.21
C SER A 224 -8.57 14.95 1.08
N ILE A 225 -8.11 15.99 0.40
CA ILE A 225 -7.07 15.90 -0.63
C ILE A 225 -5.96 16.86 -0.18
N THR A 226 -4.76 16.33 -0.01
CA THR A 226 -3.59 17.10 0.42
C THR A 226 -2.44 16.91 -0.55
N LYS A 227 -1.64 17.96 -0.76
CA LYS A 227 -0.37 17.84 -1.49
C LYS A 227 0.74 17.56 -0.49
N GLU A 228 1.40 16.42 -0.65
CA GLU A 228 2.56 16.04 0.15
C GLU A 228 3.80 16.01 -0.75
N THR A 229 4.96 16.35 -0.18
CA THR A 229 6.24 16.23 -0.88
C THR A 229 6.89 14.93 -0.42
N LEU A 230 7.20 14.04 -1.36
CA LEU A 230 7.99 12.85 -1.07
C LEU A 230 9.47 13.22 -0.96
N GLU A 231 10.08 12.70 0.09
CA GLU A 231 11.53 12.59 0.21
C GLU A 231 11.87 11.10 0.33
N ASP A 232 12.11 10.46 -0.81
CA ASP A 232 12.68 9.12 -0.86
C ASP A 232 13.80 9.04 -1.91
N ARG A 233 14.67 8.05 -1.79
CA ARG A 233 15.82 7.75 -2.65
C ARG A 233 15.48 7.72 -4.14
N LYS A 234 14.22 7.38 -4.51
CA LYS A 234 13.76 7.34 -5.91
C LYS A 234 12.95 8.56 -6.34
N HIS A 235 12.47 9.39 -5.41
CA HIS A 235 11.48 10.44 -5.67
C HIS A 235 11.80 11.71 -4.87
N ILE A 236 12.97 12.30 -5.11
CA ILE A 236 13.40 13.51 -4.41
C ILE A 236 12.54 14.69 -4.88
N ASN A 237 11.84 15.35 -3.96
CA ASN A 237 10.99 16.53 -4.22
C ASN A 237 9.79 16.26 -5.14
N THR A 238 9.35 15.01 -5.27
CA THR A 238 8.13 14.70 -6.04
C THR A 238 6.90 15.11 -5.24
N LYS A 239 6.08 15.98 -5.81
CA LYS A 239 4.77 16.32 -5.24
C LYS A 239 3.77 15.22 -5.56
N ILE A 240 3.07 14.74 -4.54
CA ILE A 240 1.99 13.75 -4.67
C ILE A 240 0.69 14.32 -4.17
N ASP A 241 -0.41 13.92 -4.81
CA ASP A 241 -1.74 14.15 -4.29
C ASP A 241 -2.16 12.97 -3.41
N VAL A 242 -2.44 13.24 -2.14
CA VAL A 242 -2.87 12.25 -1.17
C VAL A 242 -4.36 12.41 -0.91
N TYR A 243 -5.12 11.39 -1.32
CA TYR A 243 -6.55 11.29 -1.11
C TYR A 243 -6.80 10.45 0.13
N THR A 244 -7.20 11.09 1.22
CA THR A 244 -7.63 10.36 2.41
C THR A 244 -9.06 9.89 2.19
N ILE A 245 -9.29 8.59 2.23
CA ILE A 245 -10.58 7.96 1.98
C ILE A 245 -11.09 7.24 3.21
N GLU A 246 -12.42 7.16 3.36
CA GLU A 246 -13.08 6.33 4.36
C GLU A 246 -14.06 5.38 3.70
N GLU A 247 -14.16 4.16 4.25
CA GLU A 247 -15.18 3.20 3.87
C GLU A 247 -16.54 3.61 4.45
N LEU A 248 -17.56 3.61 3.61
CA LEU A 248 -18.95 3.77 4.01
C LEU A 248 -19.54 2.39 4.27
N ARG A 249 -19.79 2.05 5.54
CA ARG A 249 -20.55 0.85 5.89
C ARG A 249 -21.99 1.04 5.44
N LYS A 250 -22.47 0.16 4.56
CA LYS A 250 -23.89 0.01 4.25
C LYS A 250 -24.52 -1.02 5.17
#